data_AF-A0A265ND75-F1
#
_entry.id   AF-A0A265ND75-F1
#
_cell.length_a   1.000
_cell.length_b   1.000
_cell.length_c   1.000
_cell.angle_alpha   90.00
_cell.angle_beta   90.00
_cell.angle_gamma   90.00
#
_symmetry.space_group_name_H-M   'P 1'
#
loop_
_entity.id
_entity.type
_entity.pdbx_description
1 polymer ?
#
loop_
_entity_poly.entity_id
_entity_poly.type
_entity_poly.pdbx_seq_one_letter_code
_entity_poly.pdbx_strand_id
1 'polypeptide(L)'
;MRAGVGIEMDQQILERIRKAVEDFGSVIKDYREQEALTLESLASRINCSASYIFRAERGSKIVPIHMRVRILEKGLNWKASEIECFLVETVKRYEQKQR
;
A
#
# COMPACT_ATOMS: atom_id res chain seq x y z
N MET A 1 22.96 -22.24 18.04
CA MET A 1 23.43 -21.40 16.92
C MET A 1 22.29 -20.46 16.54
N ARG A 2 22.47 -19.14 16.70
CA ARG A 2 21.42 -18.13 16.42
C ARG A 2 21.44 -17.75 14.94
N ALA A 3 20.38 -18.08 14.22
CA ALA A 3 19.97 -17.52 12.93
C ALA A 3 18.48 -17.85 12.75
N GLY A 4 17.56 -16.98 12.37
CA GLY A 4 17.54 -15.54 12.25
C GLY A 4 16.17 -15.05 12.74
N VAL A 5 15.95 -13.74 12.72
CA VAL A 5 14.72 -13.08 13.18
C VAL A 5 13.55 -13.49 12.28
N GLY A 6 12.91 -14.60 12.59
CA GLY A 6 11.60 -14.97 12.07
C GLY A 6 10.57 -14.19 12.85
N ILE A 7 10.24 -12.98 12.39
CA ILE A 7 8.98 -12.36 12.81
C ILE A 7 7.90 -13.26 12.19
N GLU A 8 7.18 -14.01 13.02
CA GLU A 8 5.92 -14.64 12.59
C GLU A 8 5.03 -13.50 12.09
N MET A 9 5.00 -13.30 10.79
CA MET A 9 4.24 -12.23 10.17
C MET A 9 2.79 -12.67 10.23
N ASP A 10 1.98 -11.94 11.01
CA ASP A 10 0.55 -12.18 11.15
C ASP A 10 -0.07 -12.43 9.75
N GLN A 11 -0.84 -13.50 9.62
CA GLN A 11 -1.52 -13.84 8.37
C GLN A 11 -2.34 -12.67 7.82
N GLN A 12 -2.86 -11.81 8.69
CA GLN A 12 -3.56 -10.58 8.32
C GLN A 12 -2.65 -9.56 7.63
N ILE A 13 -1.40 -9.40 8.09
CA ILE A 13 -0.42 -8.49 7.48
C ILE A 13 -0.04 -9.00 6.09
N LEU A 14 0.21 -10.30 5.95
CA LEU A 14 0.53 -10.91 4.66
C LEU A 14 -0.59 -10.73 3.64
N GLU A 15 -1.84 -10.95 4.06
CA GLU A 15 -3.01 -10.78 3.19
C GLU A 15 -3.20 -9.31 2.78
N ARG A 16 -3.01 -8.37 3.72
CA ARG A 16 -3.06 -6.95 3.42
C ARG A 16 -1.99 -6.53 2.41
N ILE A 17 -0.77 -7.08 2.52
CA ILE A 17 0.31 -6.84 1.55
C ILE A 17 -0.07 -7.38 0.17
N ARG A 18 -0.55 -8.61 0.07
CA ARG A 18 -1.00 -9.21 -1.20
C ARG A 18 -2.08 -8.37 -1.86
N LYS A 19 -3.09 -7.98 -1.09
CA LYS A 19 -4.16 -7.09 -1.57
C LYS A 19 -3.60 -5.77 -2.09
N ALA A 20 -2.64 -5.15 -1.40
CA ALA A 20 -2.03 -3.90 -1.86
C ALA A 20 -1.25 -4.06 -3.19
N VAL A 21 -0.66 -5.24 -3.44
CA VAL A 21 0.01 -5.55 -4.71
C VAL A 21 -0.99 -5.80 -5.83
N GLU A 22 -2.14 -6.41 -5.53
CA GLU A 22 -3.22 -6.73 -6.48
C GLU A 22 -4.09 -5.53 -6.84
N ASP A 23 -4.61 -4.87 -5.82
CA ASP A 23 -5.54 -3.77 -5.93
C ASP A 23 -5.18 -2.70 -4.90
N PHE A 24 -4.20 -1.88 -5.28
CA PHE A 24 -3.75 -0.77 -4.46
C PHE A 24 -4.87 0.25 -4.20
N GLY A 25 -5.81 0.41 -5.14
CA GLY A 25 -6.90 1.38 -5.04
C GLY A 25 -7.89 1.01 -3.94
N SER A 26 -8.29 -0.26 -3.86
CA SER A 26 -9.18 -0.71 -2.79
C SER A 26 -8.53 -0.63 -1.41
N VAL A 27 -7.23 -0.89 -1.29
CA VAL A 27 -6.53 -0.74 0.00
C VAL A 27 -6.56 0.70 0.51
N ILE A 28 -6.42 1.69 -0.37
CA ILE A 28 -6.58 3.11 -0.01
C ILE A 28 -8.01 3.38 0.47
N LYS A 29 -9.00 2.93 -0.30
CA LYS A 29 -10.42 3.16 -0.01
C LYS A 29 -10.83 2.53 1.30
N ASP A 30 -10.48 1.27 1.53
CA ASP A 30 -10.83 0.52 2.73
C ASP A 30 -10.26 1.20 3.97
N TYR A 31 -8.99 1.58 3.95
CA TYR A 31 -8.37 2.31 5.07
C TYR A 31 -9.06 3.66 5.30
N ARG A 32 -9.34 4.41 4.22
CA ARG A 32 -10.01 5.71 4.30
C ARG A 32 -11.39 5.58 4.95
N GLU A 33 -12.16 4.56 4.59
CA GLU A 33 -13.50 4.31 5.12
C GLU A 33 -13.47 3.78 6.57
N GLN A 34 -12.52 2.90 6.90
CA GLN A 34 -12.32 2.39 8.26
C GLN A 34 -11.95 3.49 9.25
N GLU A 35 -11.09 4.43 8.83
CA GLU A 35 -10.64 5.56 9.63
C GLU A 35 -11.55 6.80 9.51
N ALA A 36 -12.71 6.68 8.85
CA ALA A 36 -13.67 7.77 8.61
C ALA A 36 -13.05 9.05 8.00
N LEU A 37 -12.06 8.88 7.12
CA LEU A 37 -11.34 9.97 6.47
C LEU A 37 -12.08 10.46 5.22
N THR A 38 -12.10 11.77 5.02
CA THR A 38 -12.49 12.35 3.72
C THR A 38 -11.34 12.23 2.71
N LEU A 39 -11.66 12.38 1.42
CA LEU A 39 -10.64 12.41 0.36
C LEU A 39 -9.63 13.54 0.58
N GLU A 40 -10.10 14.71 1.01
CA GLU A 40 -9.28 15.88 1.33
C GLU A 40 -8.36 15.61 2.52
N SER A 41 -8.88 14.93 3.56
CA SER A 41 -8.11 14.61 4.77
C SER A 41 -6.94 13.69 4.43
N LEU A 42 -7.20 12.61 3.69
CA LEU A 42 -6.16 11.68 3.26
C LEU A 42 -5.16 12.33 2.30
N ALA A 43 -5.66 13.11 1.33
CA ALA A 43 -4.82 13.82 0.38
C ALA A 43 -3.88 14.82 1.07
N SER A 44 -4.36 15.50 2.12
CA SER A 44 -3.55 16.42 2.92
C SER A 44 -2.41 15.71 3.65
N ARG A 45 -2.64 14.51 4.20
CA ARG A 45 -1.58 13.69 4.83
C ARG A 45 -0.44 13.34 3.87
N ILE A 46 -0.77 13.11 2.61
CA ILE A 46 0.17 12.67 1.55
C ILE A 46 0.76 13.86 0.78
N ASN A 47 0.26 15.08 1.02
CA ASN A 47 0.56 16.29 0.26
C ASN A 47 0.26 16.11 -1.25
N CYS A 48 -0.97 15.70 -1.57
CA CYS A 48 -1.48 15.62 -2.94
C CYS A 48 -2.92 16.17 -3.05
N SER A 49 -3.52 16.13 -4.24
CA SER A 49 -4.91 16.58 -4.42
C SER A 49 -5.93 15.47 -4.11
N ALA A 50 -7.11 15.85 -3.62
CA ALA A 50 -8.22 14.91 -3.40
C ALA A 50 -8.61 14.15 -4.68
N SER A 51 -8.57 14.83 -5.84
CA SER A 51 -8.81 14.20 -7.15
C SER A 51 -7.74 13.18 -7.55
N TYR A 52 -6.54 13.25 -6.97
CA TYR A 52 -5.53 12.20 -7.13
C TYR A 52 -5.96 10.94 -6.38
N ILE A 53 -6.35 11.07 -5.10
CA ILE A 53 -6.81 9.96 -4.26
C ILE A 53 -8.06 9.30 -4.88
N PHE A 54 -9.05 10.09 -5.28
CA PHE A 54 -10.26 9.58 -5.93
C PHE A 54 -9.96 8.72 -7.18
N ARG A 55 -9.02 9.16 -8.02
CA ARG A 55 -8.62 8.39 -9.21
C ARG A 55 -7.80 7.15 -8.86
N ALA A 56 -6.99 7.23 -7.81
CA ALA A 56 -6.25 6.08 -7.29
C ALA A 56 -7.21 5.00 -6.75
N GLU A 57 -8.21 5.39 -5.96
CA GLU A 57 -9.23 4.47 -5.40
C GLU A 57 -10.06 3.78 -6.48
N ARG A 58 -10.35 4.47 -7.59
CA ARG A 58 -11.10 3.89 -8.73
C ARG A 58 -10.25 3.05 -9.69
N GLY A 59 -8.94 2.96 -9.48
CA GLY A 59 -8.03 2.28 -10.41
C GLY A 59 -7.89 2.95 -11.78
N SER A 60 -8.43 4.17 -11.96
CA SER A 60 -8.39 4.89 -13.24
C SER A 60 -7.04 5.58 -13.49
N LYS A 61 -6.16 5.60 -12.49
CA LYS A 61 -4.79 6.10 -12.59
C LYS A 61 -3.81 5.07 -12.06
N ILE A 62 -2.81 4.72 -12.87
CA ILE A 62 -1.66 3.95 -12.40
C ILE A 62 -0.87 4.83 -11.41
N VAL A 63 -0.85 4.41 -10.14
CA VAL A 63 -0.06 5.07 -9.09
C VAL A 63 1.40 4.63 -9.22
N PRO A 64 2.36 5.55 -9.48
CA PRO A 64 3.78 5.23 -9.56
C PRO A 64 4.33 4.72 -8.23
N ILE A 65 5.40 3.92 -8.25
CA ILE A 65 5.92 3.25 -7.05
C ILE A 65 6.28 4.22 -5.91
N HIS A 66 6.92 5.35 -6.22
CA HIS A 66 7.27 6.36 -5.22
C HIS A 66 6.03 6.96 -4.53
N MET A 67 4.93 7.12 -5.27
CA MET A 67 3.66 7.56 -4.70
C MET A 67 3.00 6.46 -3.89
N ARG A 68 3.09 5.20 -4.32
CA ARG A 68 2.58 4.06 -3.52
C ARG A 68 3.27 4.01 -2.16
N VAL A 69 4.60 4.09 -2.14
CA VAL A 69 5.39 4.13 -0.90
C VAL A 69 4.96 5.30 -0.01
N ARG A 70 4.83 6.51 -0.57
CA ARG A 70 4.38 7.69 0.21
C ARG A 70 2.97 7.52 0.78
N ILE A 71 2.05 6.94 0.00
CA ILE A 71 0.67 6.66 0.43
C ILE A 71 0.67 5.65 1.58
N LEU A 72 1.43 4.56 1.46
CA LEU A 72 1.56 3.56 2.51
C LEU A 72 2.14 4.16 3.80
N GLU A 73 3.23 4.93 3.68
CA GLU A 73 3.94 5.52 4.81
C GLU A 73 3.14 6.64 5.50
N LYS A 74 2.74 7.67 4.75
CA LYS A 74 2.12 8.89 5.32
C LYS A 74 0.59 8.85 5.35
N GLY A 75 -0.02 8.13 4.43
CA GLY A 75 -1.48 8.02 4.32
C GLY A 75 -2.04 6.95 5.24
N LEU A 76 -1.52 5.72 5.07
CA LEU A 76 -2.03 4.51 5.73
C LEU A 76 -1.25 4.12 6.99
N ASN A 77 -0.18 4.87 7.32
CA ASN A 77 0.64 4.66 8.52
C ASN A 77 1.26 3.26 8.62
N TRP A 78 1.70 2.71 7.48
CA TRP A 78 2.42 1.44 7.45
C TRP A 78 3.85 1.60 8.01
N LYS A 79 4.32 0.57 8.69
CA LYS A 79 5.70 0.48 9.17
C LYS A 79 6.66 0.20 8.00
N ALA A 80 7.92 0.63 8.16
CA ALA A 80 8.96 0.39 7.17
C ALA A 80 9.07 -1.09 6.75
N SER A 81 8.99 -2.02 7.72
CA SER A 81 9.04 -3.47 7.45
C SER A 81 7.88 -3.96 6.57
N GLU A 82 6.68 -3.38 6.70
CA GLU A 82 5.52 -3.75 5.90
C GLU A 82 5.66 -3.21 4.48
N ILE A 83 6.23 -2.00 4.34
CA ILE A 83 6.53 -1.38 3.05
C ILE A 83 7.63 -2.17 2.32
N GLU A 84 8.67 -2.60 3.01
CA GLU A 84 9.73 -3.47 2.45
C GLU A 84 9.13 -4.76 1.89
N CYS A 85 8.26 -5.43 2.64
CA CYS A 85 7.58 -6.64 2.18
C CYS A 85 6.69 -6.38 0.97
N PHE A 86 5.95 -5.27 0.96
CA PHE A 86 5.17 -4.84 -0.21
C PHE A 86 6.02 -4.61 -1.45
N LEU A 87 7.20 -3.99 -1.33
CA LEU A 87 8.12 -3.77 -2.44
C LEU A 87 8.67 -5.09 -2.99
N VAL A 88 9.10 -6.00 -2.10
CA VAL A 88 9.59 -7.33 -2.48
C VAL A 88 8.52 -8.09 -3.25
N GLU A 89 7.28 -8.11 -2.75
CA GLU A 89 6.18 -8.82 -3.39
C GLU A 89 5.75 -8.17 -4.72
N THR A 90 5.83 -6.84 -4.80
CA THR A 90 5.62 -6.11 -6.06
C THR A 90 6.64 -6.53 -7.12
N VAL A 91 7.92 -6.64 -6.78
CA VAL A 91 8.98 -7.06 -7.72
C VAL A 91 8.76 -8.49 -8.20
N LYS A 92 8.49 -9.45 -7.30
CA LYS A 92 8.20 -10.85 -7.68
C LYS A 92 7.07 -10.94 -8.71
N ARG A 93 6.01 -10.14 -8.54
CA ARG A 93 4.90 -10.11 -9.48
C ARG A 93 5.30 -9.56 -10.86
N TYR A 94 6.16 -8.54 -10.90
CA TYR A 94 6.70 -8.04 -12.16
C TYR A 94 7.51 -9.11 -12.89
N GLU A 95 8.34 -9.86 -12.18
CA GLU A 95 9.13 -10.96 -12.75
C GLU A 95 8.25 -12.09 -13.30
N GLN A 96 7.17 -12.44 -12.59
CA GLN A 96 6.22 -13.46 -13.04
C GLN A 96 5.45 -13.06 -14.31
N LYS A 97 5.13 -11.76 -14.47
CA LYS A 97 4.44 -11.25 -15.67
C LYS A 97 5.31 -11.18 -16.93
N GLN A 98 6.63 -11.30 -16.78
CA GLN A 98 7.57 -11.26 -17.91
C GLN A 98 8.01 -12.66 -18.40
N ARG A 99 7.53 -13.72 -17.74
CA ARG A 99 7.68 -15.11 -18.18
C ARG A 99 6.45 -15.55 -18.95
#